data_AF-A0A1G5A3W2-F1
#
_entry.id   AF-A0A1G5A3W2-F1
#
_cell.length_a   1.000
_cell.length_b   1.000
_cell.length_c   1.000
_cell.angle_alpha   90.00
_cell.angle_beta   90.00
_cell.angle_gamma   90.00
#
_symmetry.space_group_name_H-M   'P 1'
#
loop_
_entity.id
_entity.type
_entity.pdbx_description
1 polymer ?
#
loop_
_entity_poly.entity_id
_entity_poly.type
_entity_poly.pdbx_seq_one_letter_code
_entity_poly.pdbx_strand_id
1 'polypeptide(L)'
;MPCGRGKTLVKTARQRRHNLRMTTKQELPDEVLSTMAIEWRRKALEGEVQARGIAHELETELRRRAGAPFTNYDALDMRPLESRTARRRWWGFWRSR
;
A
#
# COMPACT_ATOMS: atom_id res chain seq x y z
N MET A 1 -15.20 48.16 -11.28
CA MET A 1 -15.09 47.13 -10.22
C MET A 1 -16.25 46.16 -10.41
N PRO A 2 -16.00 44.88 -10.73
CA PRO A 2 -15.49 43.92 -9.75
C PRO A 2 -14.29 43.08 -10.23
N CYS A 3 -13.57 42.57 -9.24
CA CYS A 3 -12.37 41.75 -9.36
C CYS A 3 -12.73 40.26 -9.50
N GLY A 4 -12.06 39.52 -10.38
CA GLY A 4 -12.23 38.07 -10.54
C GLY A 4 -10.93 37.36 -10.89
N ARG A 5 -10.30 36.73 -9.89
CA ARG A 5 -9.03 36.00 -9.95
C ARG A 5 -9.13 34.72 -10.79
N GLY A 6 -8.53 34.70 -11.99
CA GLY A 6 -8.38 33.51 -12.83
C GLY A 6 -7.15 32.67 -12.46
N LYS A 7 -7.21 31.89 -11.37
CA LYS A 7 -6.18 30.88 -11.04
C LYS A 7 -6.59 29.49 -11.54
N THR A 8 -6.65 29.28 -12.85
CA THR A 8 -7.00 27.96 -13.44
C THR A 8 -6.12 27.60 -14.63
N LEU A 9 -4.79 27.55 -14.46
CA LEU A 9 -3.93 27.01 -15.53
C LEU A 9 -2.65 26.31 -15.08
N VAL A 10 -2.52 25.94 -13.80
CA VAL A 10 -1.32 25.21 -13.31
C VAL A 10 -1.65 23.81 -12.80
N LYS A 11 -2.92 23.55 -12.46
CA LYS A 11 -3.37 22.25 -11.95
C LYS A 11 -3.35 21.14 -13.01
N THR A 12 -3.50 21.48 -14.29
CA THR A 12 -3.55 20.50 -15.40
C THR A 12 -2.21 19.83 -15.69
N ALA A 13 -1.08 20.51 -15.55
CA ALA A 13 0.24 19.91 -15.85
C ALA A 13 0.68 18.90 -14.79
N ARG A 14 0.44 19.19 -13.50
CA ARG A 14 0.73 18.27 -12.39
C ARG A 14 -0.20 17.05 -12.41
N GLN A 15 -1.48 17.27 -12.71
CA GLN A 15 -2.47 16.20 -12.84
C GLN A 15 -2.16 15.31 -14.06
N ARG A 16 -1.79 15.89 -15.21
CA ARG A 16 -1.36 15.14 -16.40
C ARG A 16 -0.09 14.32 -16.16
N ARG A 17 0.90 14.85 -15.43
CA ARG A 17 2.10 14.09 -15.04
C ARG A 17 1.75 12.92 -14.11
N HIS A 18 0.87 13.11 -13.13
CA HIS A 18 0.39 12.00 -12.29
C HIS A 18 -0.39 10.96 -13.10
N ASN A 19 -1.24 11.39 -14.04
CA ASN A 19 -2.04 10.48 -14.86
C ASN A 19 -1.16 9.70 -15.86
N LEU A 20 -0.16 10.32 -16.50
CA LEU A 20 0.82 9.61 -17.32
C LEU A 20 1.63 8.60 -16.50
N ARG A 21 1.96 8.94 -15.25
CA ARG A 21 2.69 8.05 -14.34
C ARG A 21 1.83 6.90 -13.80
N MET A 22 0.50 7.02 -13.85
CA MET A 22 -0.45 5.97 -13.49
C MET A 22 -0.73 5.02 -14.67
N THR A 23 -0.87 5.54 -15.89
CA THR A 23 -1.06 4.69 -17.09
C THR A 23 0.19 3.88 -17.43
N THR A 24 1.40 4.43 -17.29
CA THR A 24 2.62 3.64 -17.55
C THR A 24 2.80 2.49 -16.58
N LYS A 25 2.40 2.65 -15.30
CA LYS A 25 2.42 1.57 -14.29
C LYS A 25 1.48 0.43 -14.64
N GLN A 26 0.34 0.73 -15.26
CA GLN A 26 -0.67 -0.27 -15.63
C GLN A 26 -0.27 -1.10 -16.85
N GLU A 27 0.70 -0.65 -17.65
CA GLU A 27 1.22 -1.37 -18.83
C GLU A 27 2.50 -2.17 -18.55
N LEU A 28 3.18 -1.91 -17.42
CA LEU A 28 4.39 -2.63 -17.03
C LEU A 28 4.06 -4.08 -16.66
N PRO A 29 4.89 -5.08 -17.03
CA PRO A 29 4.72 -6.46 -16.61
C PRO A 29 4.96 -6.62 -15.09
N ASP A 30 4.32 -7.64 -14.50
CA ASP A 30 4.29 -7.85 -13.04
C ASP A 30 5.69 -7.98 -12.42
N GLU A 31 6.63 -8.61 -13.11
CA GLU A 31 8.01 -8.78 -12.63
C GLU A 31 8.79 -7.46 -12.55
N VAL A 32 8.51 -6.53 -13.45
CA VAL A 32 9.14 -5.21 -13.43
C VAL A 32 8.50 -4.36 -12.34
N LEU A 33 7.17 -4.47 -12.15
CA LEU A 33 6.47 -3.82 -11.05
C LEU A 33 6.97 -4.31 -9.68
N SER A 34 7.17 -5.62 -9.50
CA SER A 34 7.67 -6.22 -8.25
C SER A 34 9.08 -5.75 -7.93
N THR A 35 9.98 -5.77 -8.91
CA THR A 35 11.35 -5.29 -8.78
C THR A 35 11.38 -3.80 -8.39
N MET A 36 10.60 -2.96 -9.09
CA MET A 36 10.51 -1.54 -8.78
C MET A 36 9.93 -1.28 -7.39
N ALA A 37 8.92 -2.04 -6.97
CA ALA A 37 8.34 -1.91 -5.63
C ALA A 37 9.39 -2.16 -4.54
N ILE A 38 10.20 -3.22 -4.69
CA ILE A 38 11.29 -3.57 -3.76
C ILE A 38 12.35 -2.48 -3.69
N GLU A 39 12.80 -1.97 -4.84
CA GLU A 39 13.80 -0.90 -4.91
C GLU A 39 13.33 0.40 -4.25
N TRP A 40 12.08 0.81 -4.51
CA TRP A 40 11.50 1.98 -3.85
C TRP A 40 11.26 1.75 -2.36
N ARG A 41 10.95 0.52 -1.95
CA ARG A 41 10.81 0.16 -0.53
C ARG A 41 12.14 0.30 0.19
N ARG A 42 13.24 -0.16 -0.41
CA ARG A 42 14.59 -0.01 0.13
C ARG A 42 14.95 1.47 0.34
N LYS A 43 14.73 2.31 -0.67
CA LYS A 43 14.95 3.77 -0.57
C LYS A 43 14.08 4.43 0.50
N ALA A 44 12.85 3.96 0.69
CA ALA A 44 11.98 4.44 1.75
C ALA A 44 12.52 4.08 3.15
N LEU A 45 13.17 2.92 3.31
CA LEU A 45 13.83 2.53 4.56
C LEU A 45 15.11 3.33 4.82
N GLU A 46 15.79 3.76 3.76
CA GLU A 46 16.96 4.65 3.82
C GLU A 46 16.58 6.10 4.20
N GLY A 47 15.27 6.42 4.27
CA GLY A 47 14.76 7.71 4.74
C GLY A 47 14.20 8.62 3.64
N GLU A 48 14.10 8.16 2.40
CA GLU A 48 13.52 8.96 1.32
C GLU A 48 11.99 9.04 1.44
N VAL A 49 11.49 10.21 1.84
CA VAL A 49 10.05 10.43 2.15
C VAL A 49 9.15 10.17 0.93
N GLN A 50 9.60 10.54 -0.27
CA GLN A 50 8.82 10.35 -1.51
C GLN A 50 8.82 8.89 -1.98
N ALA A 51 9.86 8.13 -1.65
CA ALA A 51 9.98 6.72 -2.02
C ALA A 51 8.88 5.87 -1.40
N ARG A 52 8.44 6.21 -0.18
CA ARG A 52 7.34 5.50 0.50
C ARG A 52 6.03 5.54 -0.29
N GLY A 53 5.68 6.70 -0.85
CA GLY A 53 4.47 6.85 -1.66
C GLY A 53 4.56 6.06 -2.97
N ILE A 54 5.72 6.12 -3.63
CA ILE A 54 5.94 5.42 -4.89
C ILE A 54 5.90 3.89 -4.69
N ALA A 55 6.56 3.38 -3.64
CA ALA A 55 6.52 1.96 -3.29
C ALA A 55 5.08 1.49 -3.03
N HIS A 56 4.32 2.26 -2.24
CA HIS A 56 2.95 1.90 -1.89
C HIS A 56 2.01 1.84 -3.11
N GLU A 57 2.16 2.77 -4.05
CA GLU A 57 1.38 2.74 -5.30
C GLU A 57 1.69 1.49 -6.13
N LEU A 58 2.97 1.10 -6.24
CA LEU A 58 3.39 -0.10 -6.97
C LEU A 58 2.91 -1.38 -6.30
N GLU A 59 3.06 -1.48 -4.98
CA GLU A 59 2.55 -2.61 -4.17
C GLU A 59 1.02 -2.74 -4.27
N THR A 60 0.30 -1.62 -4.38
CA THR A 60 -1.15 -1.62 -4.53
C THR A 60 -1.58 -2.14 -5.89
N GLU A 61 -0.87 -1.76 -6.97
CA GLU A 61 -1.15 -2.30 -8.30
C GLU A 61 -0.81 -3.81 -8.38
N LEU A 62 0.28 -4.25 -7.76
CA LEU A 62 0.60 -5.69 -7.63
C LEU A 62 -0.51 -6.45 -6.89
N ARG A 63 -1.01 -5.90 -5.77
CA ARG A 63 -2.15 -6.50 -5.04
C ARG A 63 -3.44 -6.50 -5.88
N ARG A 64 -3.67 -5.47 -6.69
CA ARG A 64 -4.83 -5.41 -7.60
C ARG A 64 -4.76 -6.50 -8.67
N ARG A 65 -3.57 -6.75 -9.23
CA ARG A 65 -3.35 -7.76 -10.28
C ARG A 65 -3.32 -9.19 -9.75
N ALA A 66 -2.66 -9.42 -8.60
CA ALA A 66 -2.65 -10.71 -7.93
C ALA A 66 -4.04 -11.12 -7.39
N GLY A 67 -4.96 -10.16 -7.27
CA GLY A 67 -6.27 -10.37 -6.67
C GLY A 67 -6.23 -10.35 -5.15
N ALA A 68 -7.41 -10.40 -4.52
CA ALA A 68 -7.48 -10.53 -3.07
C ALA A 68 -6.83 -11.86 -2.66
N PRO A 69 -5.93 -11.88 -1.67
CA PRO A 69 -5.52 -13.13 -1.05
C PRO A 69 -6.80 -13.84 -0.63
N PHE A 70 -7.03 -15.06 -1.11
CA PHE A 70 -8.12 -15.87 -0.59
C PHE A 70 -7.83 -16.08 0.89
N THR A 71 -8.51 -15.32 1.75
CA THR A 71 -8.53 -15.59 3.17
C THR A 71 -9.19 -16.95 3.30
N ASN A 72 -8.41 -17.97 3.63
CA ASN A 72 -8.96 -19.28 3.91
C ASN A 72 -9.79 -19.17 5.20
N TYR A 73 -11.09 -18.95 5.04
CA TYR A 73 -12.03 -18.82 6.16
C TYR A 73 -12.12 -20.12 6.96
N ASP A 74 -11.74 -21.26 6.38
CA ASP A 74 -11.65 -22.55 7.07
C ASP A 74 -10.47 -22.60 8.07
N ALA A 75 -9.42 -21.80 7.82
CA ALA A 75 -8.29 -21.65 8.74
C ALA A 75 -8.58 -20.63 9.87
N LEU A 76 -9.67 -19.87 9.78
CA LEU A 76 -10.07 -18.92 10.82
C LEU A 76 -10.95 -19.64 11.84
N ASP A 77 -10.55 -19.59 13.11
CA ASP A 77 -11.40 -20.10 14.19
C ASP A 77 -12.61 -19.18 14.38
N MET A 78 -13.78 -19.64 13.89
CA MET A 78 -15.06 -18.93 13.98
C MET A 78 -15.85 -19.30 15.26
N ARG A 79 -15.32 -20.15 16.15
CA ARG A 79 -16.00 -20.50 17.41
C ARG A 79 -16.23 -19.25 18.27
N PRO A 80 -17.29 -19.21 19.10
CA PRO A 80 -17.50 -18.14 20.08
C PRO A 80 -16.27 -17.95 20.96
N LEU A 81 -15.97 -16.70 21.35
CA LEU A 81 -14.75 -16.35 22.10
C LEU A 81 -14.57 -17.24 23.34
N GLU A 82 -15.67 -17.57 24.01
CA GLU A 82 -15.65 -18.35 25.26
C GLU A 82 -15.31 -19.83 25.05
N SER A 83 -15.48 -20.31 23.82
CA SER A 83 -15.10 -21.68 23.41
C SER A 83 -13.67 -21.74 22.86
N ARG A 84 -12.99 -20.60 22.71
CA ARG A 84 -11.60 -20.55 22.25
C ARG A 84 -10.68 -20.82 23.42
N THR A 85 -9.91 -21.90 23.34
CA THR A 85 -8.85 -22.17 24.32
C THR A 85 -7.90 -20.97 24.36
N ALA A 86 -7.71 -20.39 25.55
CA ALA A 86 -6.81 -19.26 25.73
C ALA A 86 -5.40 -19.63 25.25
N ARG A 87 -5.04 -19.17 24.04
CA ARG A 87 -3.71 -19.38 23.48
C ARG A 87 -2.70 -18.81 24.46
N ARG A 88 -1.80 -19.66 24.97
CA ARG A 88 -0.77 -19.24 25.94
C ARG A 88 -0.09 -18.00 25.39
N ARG A 89 -0.26 -16.89 26.11
CA ARG A 89 0.38 -15.62 25.79
C ARG A 89 1.88 -15.86 25.95
N TRP A 90 2.60 -15.95 24.85
CA TRP A 90 4.06 -16.15 24.85
C TRP A 90 4.78 -15.03 25.64
N TRP A 91 4.18 -13.84 25.73
CA TRP A 91 4.67 -12.75 26.55
C TRP A 91 4.31 -12.85 28.04
N GLY A 92 3.46 -13.81 28.44
CA GLY A 92 3.14 -14.07 29.85
C GLY A 92 4.36 -14.47 30.67
N PHE A 93 5.39 -15.01 30.00
CA PHE A 93 6.71 -15.26 30.56
C PHE A 93 7.34 -13.99 31.17
N TRP A 94 7.12 -12.81 30.59
CA TRP A 94 7.69 -11.55 31.08
C TRP A 94 6.89 -10.91 32.23
N ARG A 95 5.74 -11.49 32.62
CA ARG A 95 4.84 -10.90 33.63
C ARG A 95 4.97 -11.49 35.04
N SER A 96 5.75 -12.54 35.25
CA SER A 96 6.02 -13.06 36.58
C SER A 96 7.21 -12.31 37.20
N ARG A 97 6.92 -11.22 37.91
CA ARG A 97 7.78 -10.63 38.95
C ARG A 97 6.99 -10.56 40.24
#